data_AF-A0A1G0SX89-F1
#
_entry.id   AF-A0A1G0SX89-F1
#
_cell.length_a   1.000
_cell.length_b   1.000
_cell.length_c   1.000
_cell.angle_alpha   90.00
_cell.angle_beta   90.00
_cell.angle_gamma   90.00
#
_symmetry.space_group_name_H-M   'P 1'
#
loop_
_entity.id
_entity.type
_entity.pdbx_description
1 polymer ?
#
loop_
_entity_poly.entity_id
_entity_poly.type
_entity_poly.pdbx_seq_one_letter_code
_entity_poly.pdbx_strand_id
1 'polypeptide(L)'
;MDDNISQEQFGVSYRPNLVIRGILGHFLSAKTSHVRSTTEDLFVRALQNMSDPIPEQLGFYVLPYTLPEIRIVRDLLLVVNSSPTLFNVMKVYPFAFIVTSERVFAPFPNWHEYFELNPDSYVRLEPLNSNPVRCGWPENSGAQVLGLHAAQSVIAFPA
;
A
#
# COMPACT_ATOMS: atom_id res chain seq x y z
N MET A 1 -8.71 39.36 25.67
CA MET A 1 -8.31 38.00 26.08
C MET A 1 -8.44 37.18 24.82
N ASP A 2 -7.33 37.10 24.10
CA ASP A 2 -7.25 36.39 22.84
C ASP A 2 -7.00 34.92 23.16
N ASP A 3 -8.02 34.10 22.96
CA ASP A 3 -7.86 32.64 22.92
C ASP A 3 -7.14 32.28 21.61
N ASN A 4 -5.84 32.56 21.59
CA ASN A 4 -4.89 31.90 20.71
C ASN A 4 -4.82 30.44 21.14
N ILE A 5 -5.81 29.65 20.71
CA ILE A 5 -5.68 28.20 20.64
C ILE A 5 -4.56 27.97 19.63
N SER A 6 -3.35 27.80 20.15
CA SER A 6 -2.23 27.26 19.37
C SER A 6 -2.78 26.06 18.63
N GLN A 7 -2.65 26.05 17.31
CA GLN A 7 -2.85 24.86 16.51
C GLN A 7 -1.84 23.83 17.01
N GLU A 8 -2.19 23.11 18.08
CA GLU A 8 -1.60 21.81 18.40
C GLU A 8 -1.94 20.96 17.19
N GLN A 9 -1.00 21.00 16.27
CA GLN A 9 -0.93 20.23 15.06
C GLN A 9 -1.07 18.77 15.52
N PHE A 10 -2.30 18.25 15.49
CA PHE A 10 -2.68 16.89 15.88
C PHE A 10 -1.83 15.92 15.05
N GLY A 11 -0.63 15.64 15.55
CA GLY A 11 0.34 14.78 14.91
C GLY A 11 0.06 13.39 15.36
N VAL A 12 -0.56 12.59 14.51
CA VAL A 12 -0.69 11.16 14.80
C VAL A 12 0.67 10.52 14.55
N SER A 13 1.22 9.89 15.58
CA SER A 13 2.45 9.10 15.48
C SER A 13 2.09 7.70 15.00
N TYR A 14 2.77 7.25 13.95
CA TYR A 14 2.55 5.93 13.34
C TYR A 14 3.81 5.09 13.44
N ARG A 15 3.66 3.78 13.33
CA ARG A 15 4.77 2.84 13.10
C ARG A 15 4.79 2.44 11.63
N PRO A 16 5.29 3.28 10.72
CA PRO A 16 5.10 3.08 9.29
C PRO A 16 5.67 1.75 8.79
N ASN A 17 6.81 1.30 9.34
CA ASN A 17 7.40 0.01 8.99
C ASN A 17 6.46 -1.16 9.35
N LEU A 18 5.87 -1.16 10.56
CA LEU A 18 4.86 -2.16 10.94
C LEU A 18 3.59 -2.07 10.08
N VAL A 19 3.16 -0.86 9.71
CA VAL A 19 2.02 -0.69 8.79
C VAL A 19 2.35 -1.34 7.43
N ILE A 20 3.51 -1.05 6.85
CA ILE A 20 3.96 -1.65 5.59
C ILE A 20 3.92 -3.18 5.71
N ARG A 21 4.58 -3.75 6.72
CA ARG A 21 4.59 -5.20 6.95
C ARG A 21 3.19 -5.78 7.16
N GLY A 22 2.31 -5.09 7.88
CA GLY A 22 0.91 -5.49 8.05
C GLY A 22 0.16 -5.58 6.72
N ILE A 23 0.35 -4.60 5.83
CA ILE A 23 -0.22 -4.59 4.47
C ILE A 23 0.35 -5.74 3.62
N LEU A 24 1.67 -5.95 3.64
CA LEU A 24 2.31 -7.07 2.92
C LEU A 24 1.80 -8.43 3.43
N GLY A 25 1.67 -8.59 4.74
CA GLY A 25 1.14 -9.79 5.38
C GLY A 25 -0.31 -10.06 5.02
N HIS A 26 -1.12 -9.02 4.90
CA HIS A 26 -2.50 -9.14 4.42
C HIS A 26 -2.57 -9.67 2.98
N PHE A 27 -1.74 -9.15 2.07
CA PHE A 27 -1.73 -9.64 0.69
C PHE A 27 -1.29 -11.10 0.59
N LEU A 28 -0.32 -11.52 1.40
CA LEU A 28 0.10 -12.91 1.48
C LEU A 28 -0.98 -13.82 2.07
N SER A 29 -1.64 -13.42 3.16
CA SER A 29 -2.61 -14.26 3.85
C SER A 29 -3.89 -14.48 3.05
N ALA A 30 -4.29 -13.50 2.23
CA ALA A 30 -5.48 -13.62 1.39
C ALA A 30 -5.30 -14.63 0.24
N LYS A 31 -4.11 -15.22 0.03
CA LYS A 31 -3.80 -16.01 -1.18
C LYS A 31 -4.32 -17.43 -1.08
N THR A 32 -4.94 -17.89 -2.16
CA THR A 32 -5.54 -19.22 -2.27
C THR A 32 -4.70 -20.18 -3.12
N SER A 33 -3.73 -19.69 -3.88
CA SER A 33 -2.82 -20.50 -4.72
C SER A 33 -1.51 -20.82 -4.00
N HIS A 34 -0.99 -22.04 -4.25
CA HIS A 34 0.28 -22.52 -3.70
C HIS A 34 1.52 -22.06 -4.49
N VAL A 35 1.35 -21.49 -5.70
CA VAL A 35 2.46 -21.03 -6.53
C VAL A 35 2.79 -19.57 -6.18
N ARG A 36 4.03 -19.31 -5.75
CA ARG A 36 4.48 -17.95 -5.39
C ARG A 36 4.93 -17.15 -6.60
N SER A 37 4.58 -15.86 -6.60
CA SER A 37 5.15 -14.89 -7.55
C SER A 37 6.44 -14.29 -7.01
N THR A 38 7.24 -13.68 -7.89
CA THR A 38 8.46 -12.96 -7.49
C THR A 38 8.16 -11.84 -6.49
N THR A 39 7.04 -11.12 -6.66
CA THR A 39 6.57 -10.08 -5.75
C THR A 39 6.28 -10.63 -4.36
N GLU A 40 5.67 -11.81 -4.26
CA GLU A 40 5.35 -12.44 -2.99
C GLU A 40 6.59 -12.95 -2.26
N ASP A 41 7.61 -13.41 -2.99
CA ASP A 41 8.88 -13.76 -2.36
C ASP A 41 9.49 -12.54 -1.65
N LEU A 42 9.30 -11.33 -2.19
CA LEU A 42 9.69 -10.08 -1.51
C LEU A 42 8.87 -9.83 -0.25
N PHE A 43 7.56 -10.07 -0.32
CA PHE A 43 6.68 -9.93 0.85
C PHE A 43 7.08 -10.90 1.96
N VAL A 44 7.37 -12.16 1.60
CA VAL A 44 7.80 -13.19 2.54
C VAL A 44 9.12 -12.78 3.20
N ARG A 45 10.11 -12.32 2.43
CA ARG A 45 11.38 -11.81 2.99
C ARG A 45 11.15 -10.66 3.97
N ALA A 46 10.22 -9.75 3.65
CA ALA A 46 9.85 -8.64 4.51
C ALA A 46 9.11 -9.06 5.80
N LEU A 47 8.73 -10.33 5.98
CA LEU A 47 7.97 -10.79 7.15
C LEU A 47 8.66 -11.93 7.89
N GLN A 48 9.59 -12.62 7.25
CA GLN A 48 10.33 -13.73 7.85
C GLN A 48 11.16 -13.30 9.06
N ASN A 49 11.79 -12.12 8.97
CA ASN A 49 12.57 -11.56 10.05
C ASN A 49 12.27 -10.07 10.19
N MET A 50 11.71 -9.69 11.34
CA MET A 50 11.29 -8.31 11.60
C MET A 50 12.46 -7.35 11.73
N SER A 51 13.65 -7.86 12.06
CA SER A 51 14.88 -7.05 12.18
C SER A 51 15.50 -6.72 10.83
N ASP A 52 15.20 -7.49 9.78
CA ASP A 52 15.77 -7.27 8.45
C ASP A 52 15.01 -6.16 7.73
N PRO A 53 15.67 -5.27 6.96
CA PRO A 53 15.00 -4.25 6.17
C PRO A 53 13.96 -4.81 5.20
N ILE A 54 12.94 -4.03 4.90
CA ILE A 54 11.98 -4.36 3.83
C ILE A 54 12.73 -4.28 2.48
N PRO A 55 12.56 -5.24 1.55
CA PRO A 55 13.31 -5.26 0.29
C PRO A 55 13.16 -3.98 -0.53
N GLU A 56 14.29 -3.35 -0.86
CA GLU A 56 14.34 -2.01 -1.46
C GLU A 56 13.70 -1.92 -2.85
N GLN A 57 13.62 -3.03 -3.59
CA GLN A 57 12.96 -3.04 -4.90
C GLN A 57 11.45 -2.78 -4.80
N LEU A 58 10.80 -3.08 -3.68
CA LEU A 58 9.35 -2.90 -3.56
C LEU A 58 8.96 -1.43 -3.73
N GLY A 59 8.00 -1.19 -4.61
CA GLY A 59 7.26 0.07 -4.61
C GLY A 59 6.16 0.00 -3.55
N PHE A 60 6.16 0.94 -2.60
CA PHE A 60 5.10 1.08 -1.60
C PHE A 60 4.60 2.51 -1.59
N TYR A 61 3.50 2.74 -2.32
CA TYR A 61 2.90 4.05 -2.49
C TYR A 61 1.73 4.24 -1.54
N VAL A 62 1.65 5.42 -0.93
CA VAL A 62 0.57 5.79 -0.03
C VAL A 62 -0.08 7.06 -0.54
N LEU A 63 -1.36 6.97 -0.85
CA LEU A 63 -2.14 8.05 -1.44
C LEU A 63 -3.40 8.31 -0.59
N PRO A 64 -3.92 9.54 -0.55
CA PRO A 64 -5.18 9.81 0.14
C PRO A 64 -6.34 9.05 -0.52
N TYR A 65 -7.24 8.53 0.31
CA TYR A 65 -8.45 7.85 -0.12
C TYR A 65 -9.62 8.25 0.79
N THR A 66 -10.61 8.92 0.20
CA THR A 66 -11.66 9.62 0.95
C THR A 66 -12.99 8.89 0.99
N LEU A 67 -13.09 7.73 0.33
CA LEU A 67 -14.33 6.98 0.23
C LEU A 67 -14.42 5.92 1.33
N PRO A 68 -15.63 5.60 1.81
CA PRO A 68 -15.81 4.59 2.86
C PRO A 68 -15.61 3.16 2.35
N GLU A 69 -15.72 2.92 1.04
CA GLU A 69 -15.60 1.59 0.42
C GLU A 69 -14.21 0.99 0.65
N ILE A 70 -14.13 -0.22 1.22
CA ILE A 70 -12.87 -0.95 1.31
C ILE A 70 -12.65 -1.75 0.03
N ARG A 71 -11.48 -1.59 -0.59
CA ARG A 71 -11.12 -2.33 -1.81
C ARG A 71 -9.79 -2.99 -1.65
N ILE A 72 -9.77 -4.31 -1.82
CA ILE A 72 -8.54 -5.11 -1.78
C ILE A 72 -8.45 -5.90 -3.07
N VAL A 73 -7.49 -5.54 -3.89
CA VAL A 73 -7.32 -6.10 -5.23
C VAL A 73 -5.87 -6.55 -5.37
N ARG A 74 -5.66 -7.75 -5.89
CA ARG A 74 -4.34 -8.37 -5.97
C ARG A 74 -4.04 -8.78 -7.39
N ASP A 75 -2.75 -8.93 -7.67
CA ASP A 75 -2.22 -9.43 -8.94
C ASP A 75 -2.82 -8.71 -10.16
N LEU A 76 -2.97 -7.40 -10.05
CA LEU A 76 -3.33 -6.53 -11.17
C LEU A 76 -2.09 -6.36 -12.04
N LEU A 77 -2.15 -6.82 -13.29
CA LEU A 77 -1.14 -6.52 -14.28
C LEU A 77 -1.51 -5.22 -15.01
N LEU A 78 -0.62 -4.23 -14.94
CA LEU A 78 -0.71 -3.00 -15.72
C LEU A 78 0.61 -2.78 -16.44
N VAL A 79 0.54 -2.23 -17.65
CA VAL A 79 1.72 -1.80 -18.38
C VAL A 79 2.06 -0.37 -17.96
N VAL A 80 3.18 -0.19 -17.25
CA VAL A 80 3.70 1.12 -16.86
C VAL A 80 5.03 1.34 -17.56
N ASN A 81 5.17 2.45 -18.27
CA ASN A 81 6.37 2.76 -19.07
C ASN A 81 6.78 1.61 -20.02
N SER A 82 5.80 0.97 -20.66
CA SER A 82 5.98 -0.20 -21.54
C SER A 82 6.46 -1.49 -20.84
N SER A 83 6.55 -1.51 -19.51
CA SER A 83 6.86 -2.72 -18.73
C SER A 83 5.59 -3.29 -18.07
N PRO A 84 5.32 -4.60 -18.20
CA PRO A 84 4.25 -5.25 -17.46
C PRO A 84 4.64 -5.35 -15.97
N THR A 85 3.90 -4.65 -15.11
CA THR A 85 4.15 -4.62 -13.67
C THR A 85 2.94 -5.18 -12.92
N LEU A 86 3.20 -5.94 -11.85
CA LEU A 86 2.17 -6.45 -10.94
C LEU A 86 1.90 -5.45 -9.81
N PHE A 87 0.62 -5.22 -9.53
CA PHE A 87 0.12 -4.31 -8.52
C PHE A 87 -0.78 -5.07 -7.53
N ASN A 88 -0.57 -4.79 -6.25
CA ASN A 88 -1.47 -5.12 -5.17
C ASN A 88 -1.98 -3.81 -4.58
N VAL A 89 -3.29 -3.69 -4.40
CA VAL A 89 -3.97 -2.46 -4.03
C VAL A 89 -4.84 -2.73 -2.81
N MET A 90 -4.69 -1.90 -1.79
CA MET A 90 -5.58 -1.89 -0.62
C MET A 90 -6.03 -0.44 -0.38
N LYS A 91 -7.33 -0.20 -0.41
CA LYS A 91 -7.94 1.11 -0.13
C LYS A 91 -8.81 0.98 1.10
N VAL A 92 -8.46 1.73 2.14
CA VAL A 92 -9.15 1.79 3.42
C VAL A 92 -9.03 3.23 3.90
N TYR A 93 -10.16 3.91 4.12
CA TYR A 93 -10.13 5.30 4.58
C TYR A 93 -9.18 5.46 5.80
N PRO A 94 -8.23 6.42 5.79
CA PRO A 94 -8.08 7.51 4.82
C PRO A 94 -7.01 7.27 3.72
N PHE A 95 -6.51 6.05 3.56
CA PHE A 95 -5.36 5.74 2.70
C PHE A 95 -5.64 4.69 1.62
N ALA A 96 -5.00 4.86 0.47
CA ALA A 96 -4.81 3.82 -0.52
C ALA A 96 -3.33 3.43 -0.55
N PHE A 97 -3.08 2.14 -0.38
CA PHE A 97 -1.78 1.50 -0.47
C PHE A 97 -1.68 0.79 -1.82
N ILE A 98 -0.62 1.10 -2.56
CA ILE A 98 -0.31 0.43 -3.83
C ILE A 98 1.09 -0.16 -3.70
N VAL A 99 1.17 -1.48 -3.88
CA VAL A 99 2.38 -2.27 -3.71
C VAL A 99 2.76 -2.94 -5.02
N THR A 100 4.00 -2.76 -5.43
CA THR A 100 4.56 -3.27 -6.70
C THR A 100 5.89 -3.96 -6.46
N SER A 101 6.29 -4.84 -7.39
CA SER A 101 7.59 -5.51 -7.35
C SER A 101 8.79 -4.59 -7.58
N GLU A 102 8.54 -3.43 -8.18
CA GLU A 102 9.53 -2.43 -8.57
C GLU A 102 8.96 -1.02 -8.40
N ARG A 103 9.82 -0.01 -8.22
CA ARG A 103 9.41 1.39 -8.11
C ARG A 103 9.07 1.95 -9.50
N VAL A 104 7.78 2.12 -9.79
CA VAL A 104 7.28 2.53 -11.12
C VAL A 104 6.64 3.92 -11.17
N PHE A 105 6.21 4.47 -10.03
CA PHE A 105 5.61 5.80 -9.96
C PHE A 105 6.52 6.79 -9.22
N ALA A 106 7.41 7.46 -9.95
CA ALA A 106 8.25 8.51 -9.40
C ALA A 106 7.49 9.68 -8.71
N PRO A 107 6.33 10.18 -9.21
CA PRO A 107 5.70 11.35 -8.62
C PRO A 107 4.80 11.04 -7.41
N PHE A 108 4.55 9.78 -7.08
CA PHE A 108 3.66 9.43 -5.99
C PHE A 108 4.41 9.34 -4.65
N PRO A 109 3.80 9.81 -3.54
CA PRO A 109 4.36 9.61 -2.21
C PRO A 109 4.60 8.12 -1.98
N ASN A 110 5.82 7.80 -1.59
CA ASN A 110 6.27 6.45 -1.32
C ASN A 110 6.91 6.40 0.06
N TRP A 111 6.70 5.29 0.76
CA TRP A 111 7.19 5.10 2.12
C TRP A 111 8.51 4.32 2.17
N HIS A 112 9.30 4.43 1.11
CA HIS A 112 10.59 3.73 0.98
C HIS A 112 11.58 4.16 2.07
N GLU A 113 11.54 5.43 2.48
CA GLU A 113 12.32 5.96 3.60
C GLU A 113 12.07 5.24 4.95
N TYR A 114 10.96 4.52 5.08
CA TYR A 114 10.61 3.79 6.30
C TYR A 114 11.00 2.31 6.26
N PHE A 115 11.60 1.81 5.17
CA PHE A 115 11.91 0.38 5.00
C PHE A 115 13.00 -0.12 5.94
N GLU A 116 13.94 0.74 6.28
CA GLU A 116 15.06 0.43 7.20
C GLU A 116 14.76 0.81 8.65
N LEU A 117 13.65 1.49 8.92
CA LEU A 117 13.29 1.84 10.29
C LEU A 117 12.98 0.58 11.10
N ASN A 118 13.42 0.58 12.36
CA ASN A 118 12.99 -0.42 13.33
C ASN A 118 11.43 -0.49 13.34
N PRO A 119 10.81 -1.68 13.25
CA PRO A 119 9.36 -1.83 13.23
C PRO A 119 8.63 -1.12 14.38
N ASP A 120 9.23 -1.06 15.57
CA ASP A 120 8.63 -0.42 16.74
C ASP A 120 8.82 1.11 16.80
N SER A 121 9.61 1.68 15.89
CA SER A 121 9.84 3.11 15.79
C SER A 121 8.57 3.86 15.40
N TYR A 122 8.31 4.95 16.13
CA TYR A 122 7.25 5.89 15.80
C TYR A 122 7.78 7.04 14.95
N VAL A 123 7.00 7.43 13.94
CA VAL A 123 7.23 8.58 13.08
C VAL A 123 5.97 9.43 13.05
N ARG A 124 6.14 10.75 13.15
CA ARG A 124 5.07 11.70 12.89
C ARG A 124 4.96 11.88 11.38
N LEU A 125 3.84 11.46 10.81
CA LEU A 125 3.62 11.57 9.36
C LEU A 125 3.16 12.99 9.02
N GLU A 126 3.80 13.58 8.03
CA GLU A 126 3.31 14.81 7.41
C GLU A 126 2.08 14.51 6.52
N PRO A 127 1.17 15.47 6.33
CA PRO A 127 0.07 15.32 5.40
C PRO A 127 0.57 14.93 4.00
N LEU A 128 -0.09 13.95 3.37
CA LEU A 128 0.22 13.55 2.01
C LEU A 128 -0.17 14.68 1.04
N ASN A 129 0.82 15.38 0.50
CA ASN A 129 0.63 16.43 -0.51
C ASN A 129 0.36 15.84 -1.90
N SER A 130 -0.75 15.12 -2.04
CA SER A 130 -1.20 14.53 -3.31
C SER A 130 -2.72 14.53 -3.42
N ASN A 131 -3.24 14.47 -4.65
CA ASN A 131 -4.68 14.37 -4.87
C ASN A 131 -5.18 12.98 -4.45
N PRO A 132 -6.38 12.88 -3.84
CA PRO A 132 -6.97 11.59 -3.51
C PRO A 132 -7.17 10.71 -4.76
N VAL A 133 -6.92 9.41 -4.61
CA VAL A 133 -7.16 8.46 -5.69
C VAL A 133 -8.66 8.17 -5.87
N ARG A 134 -9.05 7.89 -7.11
CA ARG A 134 -10.42 7.48 -7.43
C ARG A 134 -10.68 6.04 -6.99
N CYS A 135 -11.94 5.74 -6.67
CA CYS A 135 -12.38 4.42 -6.20
C CYS A 135 -11.94 3.25 -7.08
N GLY A 136 -12.02 3.41 -8.40
CA GLY A 136 -11.68 2.37 -9.37
C GLY A 136 -10.30 2.51 -10.01
N TRP A 137 -9.41 3.37 -9.49
CA TRP A 137 -8.04 3.48 -10.01
C TRP A 137 -7.04 2.76 -9.09
N PRO A 138 -6.14 1.90 -9.61
CA PRO A 138 -5.87 1.67 -11.04
C PRO A 138 -6.70 0.57 -11.71
N GLU A 139 -7.59 -0.11 -11.00
CA GLU A 139 -8.31 -1.32 -11.43
C GLU A 139 -9.06 -1.16 -12.77
N ASN A 140 -9.68 -0.01 -13.00
CA ASN A 140 -10.49 0.28 -14.17
C ASN A 140 -9.70 0.98 -15.30
N SER A 141 -8.37 1.05 -15.18
CA SER A 141 -7.51 1.79 -16.11
C SER A 141 -6.93 0.91 -17.22
N GLY A 142 -7.65 -0.15 -17.61
CA GLY A 142 -7.15 -1.18 -18.54
C GLY A 142 -6.24 -2.22 -17.88
N ALA A 143 -6.31 -2.37 -16.54
CA ALA A 143 -5.62 -3.43 -15.82
C ALA A 143 -6.16 -4.82 -16.22
N GLN A 144 -5.27 -5.81 -16.29
CA GLN A 144 -5.65 -7.22 -16.38
C GLN A 144 -5.49 -7.86 -15.00
N VAL A 145 -6.54 -8.44 -14.45
CA VAL A 145 -6.44 -9.22 -13.20
C VAL A 145 -5.91 -10.61 -13.55
N LEU A 146 -4.74 -11.00 -13.03
CA LEU A 146 -4.11 -12.29 -13.33
C LEU A 146 -4.49 -13.43 -12.35
N GLY A 147 -5.36 -13.14 -11.38
CA GLY A 147 -6.00 -14.16 -10.54
C GLY A 147 -7.17 -14.87 -11.24
N LEU A 148 -7.49 -16.09 -10.80
CA LEU A 148 -8.68 -16.84 -11.21
C LEU A 148 -9.94 -16.04 -10.82
N HIS A 149 -10.41 -15.21 -11.75
CA HIS A 149 -11.55 -14.29 -11.65
C HIS A 149 -11.33 -13.04 -10.78
N ALA A 150 -11.68 -11.87 -11.33
CA ALA A 150 -11.85 -10.62 -10.60
C ALA A 150 -12.78 -10.76 -9.36
N ALA A 151 -13.65 -11.78 -9.35
CA ALA A 151 -14.52 -12.16 -8.22
C ALA A 151 -13.78 -12.66 -6.96
N GLN A 152 -12.47 -12.94 -7.04
CA GLN A 152 -11.63 -13.26 -5.87
C GLN A 152 -10.92 -12.01 -5.29
N SER A 153 -11.13 -10.84 -5.89
CA SER A 153 -10.81 -9.56 -5.25
C SER A 153 -11.86 -9.30 -4.19
N VAL A 154 -11.46 -9.21 -2.92
CA VAL A 154 -12.41 -8.92 -1.85
C VAL A 154 -12.77 -7.43 -1.94
N ILE A 155 -13.92 -7.14 -2.53
CA ILE A 155 -14.58 -5.84 -2.38
C ILE A 155 -15.45 -5.97 -1.13
N ALA A 156 -14.97 -5.40 -0.02
CA ALA A 156 -15.72 -5.37 1.22
C ALA A 156 -16.45 -4.02 1.30
N PHE A 157 -17.79 -4.06 1.32
CA PHE A 157 -18.58 -2.89 1.64
C PHE A 157 -18.69 -2.80 3.17
N PRO A 158 -18.38 -1.66 3.80
CA PRO A 158 -18.83 -1.43 5.17
C PRO A 158 -20.36 -1.51 5.18
N ALA A 159 -20.91 -2.26 6.13
CA ALA A 159 -22.35 -2.36 6.36
C ALA A 159 -22.92 -1.04 6.89
#